data_AF-A0A8H6EAB1-F1
#
_entry.id   AF-A0A8H6EAB1-F1
#
_cell.length_a   1.000
_cell.length_b   1.000
_cell.length_c   1.000
_cell.angle_alpha   90.00
_cell.angle_beta   90.00
_cell.angle_gamma   90.00
#
_symmetry.space_group_name_H-M   'P 1'
#
loop_
_entity.id
_entity.type
_entity.pdbx_description
1 polymer ?
#
loop_
_entity_poly.entity_id
_entity_poly.type
_entity_poly.pdbx_seq_one_letter_code
_entity_poly.pdbx_strand_id
1 'polypeptide(L)'
;MEAKRVILYAKDHDFPDPSFFQDVDKCVNSFLSLKGLAYEELAQGKHHYHIHPPNPDIPQRSPSFHIFIDLAIANRSSSGALEQDFPHEIYRVFLLDGGFKFGFHKDKRAAVNWIQKIRLFSDRTYPWGEGLKRNQSSINDHEQSGEGHPDTMAASME
;
A
#
# COMPACT_ATOMS: atom_id res chain seq x y z
N MET A 1 -11.95 14.83 0.50
CA MET A 1 -11.85 13.65 1.39
C MET A 1 -10.97 14.03 2.57
N GLU A 2 -11.31 13.61 3.79
CA GLU A 2 -10.50 13.87 4.98
C GLU A 2 -9.36 12.85 5.12
N ALA A 3 -8.22 13.30 5.67
CA ALA A 3 -7.09 12.44 5.98
C ALA A 3 -7.49 11.35 6.96
N LYS A 4 -7.18 10.09 6.64
CA LYS A 4 -7.51 8.93 7.48
C LYS A 4 -6.64 7.73 7.13
N ARG A 5 -6.65 6.74 8.02
CA ARG A 5 -6.08 5.41 7.76
C ARG A 5 -7.19 4.37 7.67
N VAL A 6 -7.20 3.65 6.56
CA VAL A 6 -8.08 2.51 6.35
C VAL A 6 -7.32 1.23 6.65
N ILE A 7 -7.95 0.32 7.37
CA ILE A 7 -7.46 -1.01 7.67
C ILE A 7 -8.34 -2.02 6.92
N LEU A 8 -7.76 -2.70 5.94
CA LEU A 8 -8.40 -3.82 5.29
C LEU A 8 -7.92 -5.11 5.97
N TYR A 9 -8.86 -5.82 6.60
CA TYR A 9 -8.62 -7.13 7.20
C TYR A 9 -8.96 -8.23 6.20
N ALA A 10 -7.95 -9.00 5.80
CA ALA A 10 -8.07 -10.03 4.78
C ALA A 10 -7.75 -11.43 5.33
N LYS A 11 -8.42 -12.45 4.79
CA LYS A 11 -8.02 -13.85 4.97
C LYS A 11 -7.19 -14.29 3.79
N ASP A 12 -6.17 -15.11 4.02
CA ASP A 12 -5.28 -15.56 2.94
C ASP A 12 -6.03 -16.29 1.82
N HIS A 13 -7.09 -17.05 2.16
CA HIS A 13 -7.89 -17.75 1.15
C HIS A 13 -8.67 -16.84 0.20
N ASP A 14 -8.87 -15.57 0.57
CA ASP A 14 -9.49 -14.56 -0.30
C ASP A 14 -8.47 -14.00 -1.33
N PHE A 15 -7.19 -14.41 -1.26
CA PHE A 15 -6.10 -13.97 -2.14
C PHE A 15 -5.42 -15.20 -2.77
N PRO A 16 -6.09 -15.88 -3.71
CA PRO A 16 -5.65 -17.17 -4.23
C PRO A 16 -4.53 -17.10 -5.27
N ASP A 17 -4.19 -15.91 -5.81
CA ASP A 17 -3.16 -15.78 -6.83
C ASP A 17 -1.77 -16.14 -6.27
N PRO A 18 -0.98 -16.99 -6.96
CA PRO A 18 0.39 -17.28 -6.56
C PRO A 18 1.27 -16.02 -6.50
N SER A 19 0.92 -14.97 -7.25
CA SER A 19 1.45 -13.62 -7.11
C SER A 19 0.62 -12.80 -6.12
N PHE A 20 0.80 -13.09 -4.83
CA PHE A 20 0.11 -12.42 -3.72
C PHE A 20 0.06 -10.88 -3.86
N PHE A 21 1.17 -10.25 -4.29
CA PHE A 21 1.24 -8.80 -4.46
C PHE A 21 0.33 -8.27 -5.57
N GLN A 22 0.09 -9.03 -6.65
CA GLN A 22 -0.84 -8.62 -7.70
C GLN A 22 -2.28 -8.58 -7.18
N ASP A 23 -2.69 -9.57 -6.39
CA ASP A 23 -4.03 -9.56 -5.78
C ASP A 23 -4.18 -8.45 -4.74
N VAL A 24 -3.11 -8.14 -4.00
CA VAL A 24 -3.11 -6.96 -3.12
C VAL A 24 -3.28 -5.66 -3.93
N ASP A 25 -2.55 -5.48 -5.02
CA ASP A 25 -2.69 -4.30 -5.89
C ASP A 25 -4.11 -4.21 -6.48
N LYS A 26 -4.69 -5.33 -6.95
CA LYS A 26 -6.09 -5.40 -7.41
C LYS A 26 -7.09 -5.05 -6.29
N CYS A 27 -6.86 -5.54 -5.08
CA CYS A 27 -7.70 -5.27 -3.91
C CYS A 27 -7.66 -3.78 -3.54
N VAL A 28 -6.47 -3.18 -3.45
CA VAL A 28 -6.29 -1.75 -3.17
C VAL A 28 -6.97 -0.92 -4.26
N ASN A 29 -6.76 -1.25 -5.53
CA ASN A 29 -7.42 -0.57 -6.64
C ASN A 29 -8.96 -0.64 -6.54
N SER A 30 -9.50 -1.82 -6.24
CA SER A 30 -10.94 -2.03 -6.05
C SER A 30 -11.48 -1.17 -4.89
N PHE A 31 -10.73 -1.06 -3.80
CA PHE A 31 -11.12 -0.23 -2.66
C PHE A 31 -11.08 1.27 -3.00
N LEU A 32 -10.03 1.75 -3.65
CA LEU A 32 -9.92 3.15 -4.08
C LEU A 32 -11.04 3.52 -5.04
N SER A 33 -11.32 2.66 -6.02
CA SER A 33 -12.43 2.82 -6.96
C SER A 33 -13.79 2.91 -6.24
N LEU A 34 -14.02 2.07 -5.22
CA LEU A 34 -15.22 2.14 -4.38
C LEU A 34 -15.36 3.49 -3.66
N LYS A 35 -14.23 4.12 -3.32
CA LYS A 35 -14.18 5.45 -2.68
C LYS A 35 -14.19 6.61 -3.68
N GLY A 36 -14.30 6.33 -4.98
CA GLY A 36 -14.24 7.33 -6.05
C GLY A 36 -12.85 7.94 -6.24
N LEU A 37 -11.80 7.21 -5.84
CA LEU A 37 -10.40 7.61 -5.96
C LEU A 37 -9.75 6.87 -7.13
N ALA A 38 -8.79 7.52 -7.79
CA ALA A 38 -8.08 6.93 -8.90
C ALA A 38 -6.82 6.20 -8.41
N TYR A 39 -6.50 5.04 -8.98
CA TYR A 39 -5.35 4.24 -8.56
C TYR A 39 -4.02 4.97 -8.81
N GLU A 40 -3.97 5.79 -9.85
CA GLU A 40 -2.82 6.63 -10.22
C GLU A 40 -2.47 7.63 -9.11
N GLU A 41 -3.39 7.95 -8.21
CA GLU A 41 -3.14 8.81 -7.06
C GLU A 41 -2.16 8.19 -6.05
N LEU A 42 -1.99 6.86 -6.05
CA LEU A 42 -0.90 6.18 -5.32
C LEU A 42 0.47 6.56 -5.89
N ALA A 43 0.61 6.56 -7.22
CA ALA A 43 1.86 6.91 -7.88
C ALA A 43 2.22 8.40 -7.69
N GLN A 44 1.19 9.25 -7.52
CA GLN A 44 1.33 10.67 -7.18
C GLN A 44 1.65 10.91 -5.69
N GLY A 45 1.67 9.86 -4.86
CA GLY A 45 1.94 9.95 -3.43
C GLY A 45 0.82 10.62 -2.62
N LYS A 46 -0.39 10.73 -3.19
CA LYS A 46 -1.57 11.25 -2.48
C LYS A 46 -2.14 10.22 -1.50
N HIS A 47 -1.88 8.94 -1.78
CA HIS A 47 -2.25 7.80 -0.96
C HIS A 47 -1.05 6.87 -0.86
N HIS A 48 -0.91 6.15 0.25
CA HIS A 48 0.08 5.08 0.39
C HIS A 48 -0.60 3.85 0.97
N TYR A 49 0.00 2.67 0.75
CA TYR A 49 -0.45 1.49 1.45
C TYR A 49 0.71 0.61 1.94
N HIS A 50 0.44 -0.13 3.01
CA HIS A 50 1.36 -1.07 3.64
C HIS A 50 0.67 -2.41 3.84
N ILE A 51 1.46 -3.48 3.77
CA ILE A 51 0.99 -4.83 4.09
C ILE A 51 1.67 -5.25 5.37
N HIS A 52 0.87 -5.67 6.35
CA HIS A 52 1.36 -6.43 7.48
C HIS A 52 1.11 -7.91 7.20
N PRO A 53 2.17 -8.67 6.84
CA PRO A 53 2.03 -10.07 6.48
C PRO A 53 1.59 -10.92 7.68
N PRO A 54 1.05 -12.13 7.44
CA PRO A 54 0.84 -13.09 8.51
C PRO A 54 2.19 -13.50 9.11
N ASN A 55 2.23 -13.81 10.41
CA ASN A 55 3.45 -14.26 11.08
C ASN A 55 3.75 -15.71 10.67
N PRO A 56 4.86 -15.99 9.94
CA PRO A 56 5.17 -17.34 9.45
C PRO A 56 5.58 -18.31 10.56
N ASP A 57 6.05 -17.81 11.70
CA ASP A 57 6.56 -18.62 12.80
C ASP A 57 5.46 -19.13 13.74
N ILE A 58 4.23 -18.64 13.58
CA ILE A 58 3.08 -19.01 14.40
C ILE A 58 2.07 -19.72 13.50
N PRO A 59 1.87 -21.05 13.67
CA PRO A 59 0.86 -21.77 12.91
C PRO A 59 -0.54 -21.18 13.15
N GLN A 60 -1.14 -20.61 12.11
CA GLN A 60 -2.49 -20.05 12.16
C GLN A 60 -3.46 -20.99 11.43
N ARG A 61 -4.52 -21.43 12.12
CA ARG A 61 -5.59 -22.27 11.52
C ARG A 61 -6.33 -21.57 10.37
N SER A 62 -6.40 -20.24 10.42
CA SER A 62 -7.01 -19.40 9.39
C SER A 62 -6.20 -18.12 9.27
N PRO A 63 -5.09 -18.16 8.51
CA PRO A 63 -4.17 -17.05 8.44
C PRO A 63 -4.85 -15.81 7.83
N SER A 64 -4.38 -14.67 8.30
CA SER A 64 -4.94 -13.37 7.95
C SER A 64 -3.87 -12.31 8.00
N PHE A 65 -4.05 -11.29 7.17
CA PHE A 65 -3.15 -10.16 7.06
C PHE A 65 -3.93 -8.85 7.02
N HIS A 66 -3.21 -7.74 7.19
CA HIS A 66 -3.79 -6.41 7.15
C HIS A 66 -3.16 -5.60 6.03
N ILE A 67 -3.98 -4.87 5.27
CA ILE A 67 -3.53 -3.83 4.36
C ILE A 67 -3.92 -2.49 4.97
N PHE A 68 -2.94 -1.65 5.25
CA PHE A 68 -3.15 -0.28 5.73
C PHE A 68 -3.11 0.66 4.55
N ILE A 69 -4.11 1.51 4.38
CA ILE A 69 -4.17 2.51 3.31
C ILE A 69 -4.30 3.89 3.94
N ASP A 70 -3.32 4.74 3.68
CA ASP A 70 -3.31 6.12 4.10
C ASP A 70 -3.92 6.98 2.99
N LEU A 71 -5.04 7.64 3.31
CA LEU A 71 -5.81 8.44 2.35
C LEU A 71 -5.60 9.93 2.58
N ALA A 72 -5.73 10.69 1.48
CA ALA A 72 -5.67 12.15 1.45
C ALA A 72 -4.43 12.75 2.13
N ILE A 73 -3.24 12.29 1.72
CA ILE A 73 -1.97 12.84 2.18
C ILE A 73 -1.78 14.21 1.53
N ALA A 74 -2.24 15.27 2.21
CA ALA A 74 -2.23 16.62 1.68
C ALA A 74 -0.81 17.23 1.58
N ASN A 75 0.10 16.84 2.49
CA ASN A 75 1.50 17.26 2.46
C ASN A 75 2.39 16.20 3.11
N ARG A 76 3.56 15.92 2.52
CA ARG A 76 4.58 15.03 3.13
C ARG A 76 5.09 15.54 4.48
N SER A 77 5.06 16.85 4.74
CA SER A 77 5.48 17.39 6.04
C SER A 77 4.50 17.07 7.19
N SER A 78 3.33 16.49 6.88
CA SER A 78 2.39 15.94 7.87
C SER A 78 2.49 14.41 8.02
N SER A 79 3.50 13.77 7.44
CA SER A 79 3.75 12.34 7.62
C SER A 79 4.35 12.03 8.98
N GLY A 80 4.17 10.80 9.46
CA GLY A 80 4.81 10.32 10.69
C GLY A 80 3.82 9.73 11.69
N ALA A 81 4.03 10.05 12.97
CA ALA A 81 3.21 9.51 14.06
C ALA A 81 1.77 9.99 13.99
N LEU A 82 0.83 9.10 14.31
CA LEU A 82 -0.60 9.41 14.35
C LEU A 82 -1.04 9.78 15.76
N GLU A 83 -1.76 10.91 15.87
CA GLU A 83 -2.41 11.32 17.11
C GLU A 83 -3.51 10.33 17.54
N GLN A 84 -3.83 10.31 18.84
CA GLN A 84 -4.79 9.35 19.39
C GLN A 84 -6.19 9.47 18.76
N ASP A 85 -6.60 10.66 18.33
CA ASP A 85 -7.90 10.92 17.71
C ASP A 85 -7.89 10.81 16.18
N PHE A 86 -6.74 10.49 15.56
CA PHE A 86 -6.63 10.35 14.12
C PHE A 86 -7.64 9.31 13.58
N PRO A 87 -8.42 9.65 12.54
CA PRO A 87 -9.52 8.81 12.09
C PRO A 87 -9.04 7.51 11.44
N HIS A 88 -9.65 6.41 11.87
CA HIS A 88 -9.41 5.08 11.35
C HIS A 88 -10.70 4.40 10.92
N GLU A 89 -10.65 3.66 9.83
CA GLU A 89 -11.74 2.79 9.39
C GLU A 89 -11.24 1.35 9.26
N ILE A 90 -12.10 0.36 9.51
CA ILE A 90 -11.77 -1.04 9.33
C ILE A 90 -12.83 -1.73 8.46
N TYR A 91 -12.37 -2.49 7.48
CA TYR A 91 -13.20 -3.28 6.57
C TYR A 91 -12.69 -4.71 6.55
N ARG A 92 -13.62 -5.67 6.54
CA ARG A 92 -13.30 -7.04 6.15
C ARG A 92 -13.30 -7.14 4.63
N VAL A 93 -12.27 -7.75 4.07
CA VAL A 93 -12.15 -8.09 2.65
C VAL A 93 -12.70 -9.49 2.42
N PHE A 94 -13.34 -9.68 1.27
CA PHE A 94 -13.84 -10.95 0.77
C PHE A 94 -13.59 -11.03 -0.73
N LEU A 95 -13.26 -12.22 -1.25
CA LEU A 95 -13.32 -12.48 -2.67
C LEU A 95 -14.67 -13.14 -3.00
N LEU A 96 -15.48 -12.47 -3.82
CA LEU A 96 -16.80 -12.95 -4.23
C LEU A 96 -16.99 -12.73 -5.73
N ASP A 97 -17.40 -13.78 -6.44
CA ASP A 97 -17.67 -13.74 -7.89
C ASP A 97 -16.50 -13.16 -8.71
N GLY A 98 -15.27 -13.46 -8.31
CA GLY A 98 -14.05 -12.97 -8.97
C GLY A 98 -13.68 -11.52 -8.68
N GLY A 99 -14.35 -10.85 -7.73
CA GLY A 99 -14.04 -9.48 -7.33
C GLY A 99 -13.96 -9.27 -5.82
N PHE A 100 -13.14 -8.31 -5.40
CA PHE A 100 -13.02 -7.95 -3.98
C PHE A 100 -14.24 -7.16 -3.51
N LYS A 101 -14.78 -7.54 -2.36
CA LYS A 101 -15.86 -6.86 -1.64
C LYS A 101 -15.40 -6.44 -0.25
N PHE A 102 -15.99 -5.35 0.24
CA PHE A 102 -15.58 -4.71 1.50
C PHE A 102 -16.78 -4.61 2.44
N GLY A 103 -16.75 -5.35 3.53
CA GLY A 103 -17.81 -5.37 4.53
C GLY A 103 -17.43 -4.59 5.79
N PHE A 104 -18.36 -3.80 6.31
CA PHE A 104 -18.21 -3.20 7.62
C PHE A 104 -18.40 -4.22 8.74
N HIS A 105 -17.73 -3.99 9.86
CA HIS A 105 -18.07 -4.67 11.10
C HIS A 105 -19.47 -4.26 11.56
N LYS A 106 -20.38 -5.24 11.63
CA LYS A 106 -21.77 -5.03 12.07
C LYS A 106 -21.85 -4.48 13.51
N ASP A 107 -20.93 -4.90 14.36
CA ASP A 107 -20.77 -4.38 15.72
C ASP A 107 -19.75 -3.22 15.73
N LYS A 108 -20.26 -2.00 15.85
CA LYS A 108 -19.45 -0.78 15.90
C LYS A 108 -18.51 -0.74 17.10
N ARG A 109 -18.91 -1.27 18.26
CA ARG A 109 -18.08 -1.27 19.47
C ARG A 109 -16.93 -2.26 19.33
N ALA A 110 -17.21 -3.44 18.77
CA ALA A 110 -16.17 -4.40 18.43
C ALA A 110 -15.19 -3.81 17.40
N ALA A 111 -15.68 -3.08 16.39
CA ALA A 111 -14.85 -2.41 15.41
C ALA A 111 -13.90 -1.38 16.04
N VAL A 112 -14.40 -0.52 16.93
CA VAL A 112 -13.58 0.47 17.66
C VAL A 112 -12.52 -0.20 18.52
N ASN A 113 -12.90 -1.23 19.29
CA ASN A 113 -11.95 -1.98 20.10
C ASN A 113 -10.87 -2.66 19.24
N TRP A 114 -11.24 -3.16 18.06
CA TRP A 114 -10.29 -3.78 17.13
C TRP A 114 -9.33 -2.75 16.55
N ILE A 115 -9.85 -1.61 16.08
CA ILE A 115 -9.01 -0.48 15.64
C ILE A 115 -8.01 -0.10 16.73
N GLN A 116 -8.46 0.09 17.97
CA GLN A 116 -7.56 0.43 19.09
C GLN A 116 -6.44 -0.60 19.27
N LYS A 117 -6.74 -1.89 19.20
CA LYS A 117 -5.74 -2.95 19.31
C LYS A 117 -4.74 -2.95 18.15
N ILE A 118 -5.21 -2.72 16.92
CA ILE A 118 -4.33 -2.68 15.74
C ILE A 118 -3.40 -1.48 15.81
N ARG A 119 -3.93 -0.32 16.18
CA ARG A 119 -3.17 0.95 16.29
C ARG A 119 -1.97 0.85 17.20
N LEU A 120 -2.06 0.08 18.29
CA LEU A 120 -0.94 -0.13 19.22
C LEU A 120 0.36 -0.59 18.52
N PHE A 121 0.24 -1.36 17.43
CA PHE A 121 1.40 -1.78 16.65
C PHE A 121 1.50 -1.06 15.30
N SER A 122 0.38 -0.81 14.61
CA SER A 122 0.41 -0.28 13.24
C SER A 122 0.91 1.15 13.17
N ASP A 123 0.53 2.00 14.14
CA ASP A 123 0.86 3.43 14.08
C ASP A 123 2.36 3.67 14.29
N ARG A 124 3.04 2.72 14.96
CA ARG A 124 4.49 2.74 15.18
C ARG A 124 5.25 2.06 14.05
N THR A 125 4.69 0.99 13.49
CA THR A 125 5.36 0.15 12.48
C THR A 125 5.21 0.75 11.07
N TYR A 126 4.07 1.39 10.82
CA TYR A 126 3.71 1.99 9.54
C TYR A 126 3.37 3.47 9.80
N PRO A 127 4.35 4.37 9.82
CA PRO A 127 4.09 5.80 9.96
C PRO A 127 3.15 6.30 8.86
N TRP A 128 2.25 7.22 9.18
CA TRP A 128 1.26 7.68 8.21
C TRP A 128 1.90 8.51 7.12
N GLY A 129 1.49 8.27 5.87
CA GLY A 129 1.96 9.02 4.73
C GLY A 129 3.41 8.72 4.33
N GLU A 130 4.05 7.72 4.95
CA GLU A 130 5.38 7.24 4.59
C GLU A 130 5.26 5.90 3.88
N GLY A 131 5.10 5.89 2.56
CA GLY A 131 5.13 4.64 1.82
C GLY A 131 6.48 3.95 2.01
N LEU A 132 6.50 2.61 2.15
CA LEU A 132 7.73 1.86 1.94
C LEU A 132 8.25 2.28 0.57
N LYS A 133 9.47 2.84 0.51
CA LYS A 133 10.13 3.13 -0.76
C LYS A 133 10.15 1.82 -1.55
N ARG A 134 9.19 1.58 -2.45
CA ARG A 134 9.36 0.64 -3.54
C ARG A 134 10.53 1.23 -4.30
N ASN A 135 11.71 0.64 -4.10
CA ASN A 135 12.90 0.98 -4.85
C ASN A 135 12.52 0.92 -6.33
N GLN A 136 12.35 2.08 -6.96
CA GLN A 136 12.24 2.24 -8.41
C GLN A 136 13.59 2.01 -9.10
N SER A 137 14.58 1.43 -8.42
CA SER A 137 15.92 1.19 -8.95
C SER A 137 16.04 -0.12 -9.75
N SER A 138 15.02 -0.46 -10.56
CA SER A 138 15.17 -1.60 -11.49
C SER A 138 14.53 -1.40 -12.87
N ILE A 139 14.14 -0.18 -13.25
CA ILE A 139 13.56 0.07 -14.60
C ILE A 139 14.34 1.09 -15.44
N ASN A 140 15.38 1.76 -14.91
CA ASN A 140 16.11 2.79 -15.69
C ASN A 140 17.57 2.45 -16.08
N ASP A 141 18.08 1.24 -15.82
CA ASP A 141 19.47 0.87 -16.20
C ASP A 141 19.58 0.23 -17.61
N HIS A 142 18.62 0.49 -18.52
CA HIS A 142 18.69 -0.03 -19.90
C HIS A 142 18.54 1.01 -21.02
N GLU A 143 18.50 2.31 -20.72
CA GLU A 143 18.37 3.36 -21.76
C GLU A 143 19.43 4.48 -21.70
N GLN A 144 20.62 4.21 -21.15
CA GLN A 144 21.78 5.10 -21.34
C GLN A 144 23.07 4.30 -21.57
N SER A 145 23.20 3.68 -22.75
CA SER A 145 24.51 3.45 -23.37
C SER A 145 24.47 4.13 -24.73
N GLY A 146 25.17 5.27 -24.83
CA GLY A 146 24.90 6.33 -25.78
C GLY A 146 25.27 6.04 -27.24
N GLU A 147 24.41 6.53 -28.13
CA GLU A 147 24.82 7.27 -29.32
C GLU A 147 24.91 8.74 -28.88
N GLY A 148 25.93 9.55 -29.17
CA GLY A 148 27.14 9.48 -29.97
C GLY A 148 27.57 10.93 -30.21
N HIS A 149 28.85 11.21 -30.48
CA HIS A 149 29.30 12.13 -31.55
C HIS A 149 30.83 12.34 -31.56
N PRO A 150 31.38 12.76 -32.72
CA PRO A 150 32.77 12.54 -33.13
C PRO A 150 33.66 13.74 -32.79
N ASP A 151 34.96 13.51 -32.76
CA ASP A 151 35.92 14.58 -33.02
C ASP A 151 37.01 14.09 -33.98
N THR A 152 37.19 14.91 -35.01
CA THR A 152 38.11 14.79 -36.13
C THR A 152 39.35 15.66 -35.86
N MET A 153 40.45 15.37 -36.58
CA MET A 153 41.70 16.15 -36.74
C MET A 153 42.80 15.80 -35.69
N ALA A 154 44.08 15.56 -36.02
CA ALA A 154 44.83 15.75 -37.25
C ALA A 154 46.15 14.93 -37.25
N ALA A 155 46.75 14.88 -38.44
CA ALA A 155 48.02 14.34 -38.89
C ALA A 155 49.30 14.67 -38.09
N SER A 156 50.30 13.77 -38.16
CA SER A 156 51.68 13.93 -38.70
C SER A 156 52.48 12.64 -38.40
N MET A 157 53.04 11.90 -39.37
CA MET A 157 54.47 11.91 -39.78
C MET A 157 55.40 12.04 -38.57
N GLU A 158 56.28 11.08 -38.22
CA GLU A 158 57.27 10.34 -39.02
C GLU A 158 57.42 8.86 -38.60
#